data_AF-A0A535CAQ9-F1
#
_entry.id   AF-A0A535CAQ9-F1
#
_cell.length_a   1.000
_cell.length_b   1.000
_cell.length_c   1.000
_cell.angle_alpha   90.00
_cell.angle_beta   90.00
_cell.angle_gamma   90.00
#
_symmetry.space_group_name_H-M   'P 1'
#
loop_
_entity.id
_entity.type
_entity.pdbx_description
1 polymer ?
#
loop_
_entity_poly.entity_id
_entity_poly.type
_entity_poly.pdbx_seq_one_letter_code
_entity_poly.pdbx_strand_id
1 'polypeptide(L)'
;MEGIGVRLLTRVARAAVPAAGLLALLVLQVHPARLAGATPLRARALLFSDQARRLLLLQYQSYPTEFLGCMIGAPADVDPGESTATSVVPQQTCEDAGWANTVGMIHSHPGGQRCFYSFPGTQVATSDWHSFALQPYPVDAIMCGDRILWIGRDLLEQQEPLGASTP
;
A
#
# COMPACT_ATOMS: atom_id res chain seq x y z
N MET A 1 -57.79 23.71 24.46
CA MET A 1 -57.04 23.06 23.36
C MET A 1 -55.53 23.28 23.54
N GLU A 2 -54.96 22.91 24.70
CA GLU A 2 -53.55 23.21 25.04
C GLU A 2 -52.66 21.95 25.21
N GLY A 3 -53.25 20.76 25.30
CA GLY A 3 -52.53 19.52 25.60
C GLY A 3 -51.96 18.75 24.40
N ILE A 4 -52.31 19.13 23.17
CA ILE A 4 -51.95 18.39 21.94
C ILE A 4 -50.58 18.82 21.41
N GLY A 5 -50.25 20.11 21.49
CA GLY A 5 -48.98 20.65 20.99
C GLY A 5 -47.75 20.17 21.77
N VAL A 6 -47.85 20.14 23.10
CA VAL A 6 -46.75 19.70 23.98
C VAL A 6 -46.43 18.21 23.82
N ARG A 7 -47.45 17.38 23.55
CA ARG A 7 -47.31 15.93 23.33
C ARG A 7 -46.69 15.60 21.96
N LEU A 8 -46.92 16.43 20.94
CA LEU A 8 -46.33 16.26 19.62
C LEU A 8 -44.83 16.64 19.64
N LEU A 9 -44.50 17.77 20.26
CA LEU A 9 -43.11 18.24 20.45
C LEU A 9 -42.24 17.23 21.22
N THR A 10 -42.77 16.64 22.29
CA THR A 10 -42.05 15.62 23.07
C THR A 10 -41.90 14.27 22.36
N ARG A 11 -42.78 13.93 21.41
CA ARG A 11 -42.65 12.71 20.58
C ARG A 11 -41.62 12.88 19.47
N VAL A 12 -41.59 14.05 18.82
CA VAL A 12 -40.59 14.38 17.78
C VAL A 12 -39.19 14.45 18.39
N ALA A 13 -39.05 15.09 19.57
CA ALA A 13 -37.77 15.13 20.29
C ALA A 13 -37.29 13.74 20.71
N ARG A 14 -38.18 12.84 21.13
CA ARG A 14 -37.83 11.45 21.51
C ARG A 14 -37.43 10.56 20.34
N ALA A 15 -37.89 10.84 19.12
CA ALA A 15 -37.52 10.09 17.92
C ALA A 15 -36.24 10.61 17.25
N ALA A 16 -35.91 11.90 17.42
CA ALA A 16 -34.70 12.50 16.87
C ALA A 16 -33.42 12.00 17.54
N VAL A 17 -33.46 11.73 18.85
CA VAL A 17 -32.30 11.23 19.63
C VAL A 17 -31.79 9.86 19.16
N PRO A 18 -32.62 8.82 18.99
CA PRO A 18 -32.14 7.53 18.50
C PRO A 18 -31.71 7.57 17.03
N ALA A 19 -32.35 8.38 16.19
CA ALA A 19 -31.97 8.51 14.78
C ALA A 19 -30.60 9.18 14.60
N ALA A 20 -30.32 10.26 15.36
CA ALA A 20 -29.01 10.90 15.39
C ALA A 20 -27.93 9.98 15.98
N GLY A 21 -28.26 9.22 17.04
CA GLY A 21 -27.36 8.22 17.62
C GLY A 21 -27.02 7.08 16.65
N LEU A 22 -28.01 6.62 15.87
CA LEU A 22 -27.81 5.57 14.86
C LEU A 22 -26.96 6.08 13.68
N LEU A 23 -27.16 7.33 13.24
CA LEU A 23 -26.30 7.98 12.23
C LEU A 23 -24.88 8.20 12.73
N ALA A 24 -24.69 8.62 13.99
CA ALA A 24 -23.36 8.75 14.59
C ALA A 24 -22.67 7.39 14.73
N LEU A 25 -23.41 6.34 15.10
CA LEU A 25 -22.90 4.96 15.09
C LEU A 25 -22.52 4.54 13.67
N LEU A 26 -23.37 4.75 12.66
CA LEU A 26 -23.06 4.44 11.25
C LEU A 26 -21.82 5.18 10.75
N VAL A 27 -21.65 6.47 11.05
CA VAL A 27 -20.45 7.24 10.69
C VAL A 27 -19.20 6.68 11.38
N LEU A 28 -19.32 6.19 12.63
CA LEU A 28 -18.24 5.48 13.33
C LEU A 28 -17.98 4.06 12.78
N GLN A 29 -19.00 3.39 12.21
CA GLN A 29 -18.87 2.06 11.62
C GLN A 29 -18.26 2.08 10.21
N VAL A 30 -18.30 3.22 9.51
CA VAL A 30 -17.76 3.32 8.14
C VAL A 30 -16.22 3.32 8.11
N HIS A 31 -15.53 3.54 9.25
CA HIS A 31 -14.08 3.34 9.39
C HIS A 31 -13.72 3.04 10.88
N PRO A 32 -13.18 1.87 11.30
CA PRO A 32 -12.43 0.86 10.55
C PRO A 32 -12.78 -0.60 10.93
N ALA A 33 -13.64 -1.28 10.17
CA ALA A 33 -13.81 -2.74 10.27
C ALA A 33 -12.81 -3.51 9.38
N ARG A 34 -11.57 -3.02 9.23
CA ARG A 34 -10.48 -3.68 8.47
C ARG A 34 -9.12 -3.65 9.17
N LEU A 35 -9.06 -3.67 10.50
CA LEU A 35 -7.78 -3.88 11.20
C LEU A 35 -7.97 -4.82 12.39
N ALA A 36 -8.48 -6.01 12.13
CA ALA A 36 -8.29 -7.12 13.04
C ALA A 36 -6.80 -7.53 13.02
N GLY A 37 -6.02 -6.90 13.88
CA GLY A 37 -5.14 -7.62 14.80
C GLY A 37 -3.97 -8.42 14.24
N ALA A 38 -3.31 -7.97 13.17
CA ALA A 38 -1.91 -8.33 12.97
C ALA A 38 -1.06 -7.13 13.38
N THR A 39 -0.23 -7.29 14.41
CA THR A 39 0.90 -6.38 14.62
C THR A 39 1.64 -6.31 13.28
N PRO A 40 1.85 -5.13 12.68
CA PRO A 40 2.48 -5.05 11.38
C PRO A 40 3.81 -5.79 11.45
N LEU A 41 3.93 -6.87 10.67
CA LEU A 41 5.16 -7.66 10.61
C LEU A 41 6.28 -6.69 10.23
N ARG A 42 7.22 -6.50 11.14
CA ARG A 42 8.38 -5.67 10.88
C ARG A 42 9.34 -6.46 10.02
N ALA A 43 9.38 -6.13 8.74
CA ALA A 43 10.41 -6.63 7.85
C ALA A 43 11.78 -6.16 8.34
N ARG A 44 12.72 -7.12 8.45
CA ARG A 44 14.12 -6.85 8.86
C ARG A 44 15.10 -6.99 7.72
N ALA A 45 14.71 -7.74 6.69
CA ALA A 45 15.47 -7.97 5.48
C ALA A 45 14.48 -8.28 4.37
N LEU A 46 14.83 -7.91 3.14
CA LEU A 46 14.11 -8.24 1.93
C LEU A 46 15.02 -9.07 1.03
N LEU A 47 14.71 -10.36 0.90
CA LEU A 47 15.52 -11.29 0.12
C LEU A 47 14.74 -11.74 -1.11
N PHE A 48 15.38 -11.61 -2.27
CA PHE A 48 14.84 -12.10 -3.53
C PHE A 48 15.50 -13.42 -3.92
N SER A 49 14.69 -14.38 -4.37
CA SER A 49 15.19 -15.59 -5.02
C SER A 49 15.90 -15.23 -6.33
N ASP A 50 16.80 -16.10 -6.79
CA ASP A 50 17.49 -15.90 -8.08
C ASP A 50 16.51 -15.76 -9.25
N GLN A 51 15.40 -16.49 -9.20
CA GLN A 51 14.34 -16.39 -10.21
C GLN A 51 13.69 -15.00 -10.19
N ALA A 52 13.32 -14.50 -9.00
CA ALA A 52 12.72 -13.18 -8.86
C ALA A 52 13.69 -12.08 -9.31
N ARG A 53 14.98 -12.16 -8.93
CA ARG A 53 16.01 -11.21 -9.37
C ARG A 53 16.13 -11.18 -10.89
N ARG A 54 16.21 -12.33 -11.55
CA ARG A 54 16.31 -12.43 -13.01
C ARG A 54 15.07 -11.89 -13.71
N LEU A 55 13.87 -12.22 -13.20
CA LEU A 55 12.61 -11.72 -13.75
C LEU A 55 12.51 -10.20 -13.61
N LEU A 56 12.82 -9.65 -12.44
CA LEU A 56 12.84 -8.21 -12.20
C LEU A 56 13.84 -7.49 -13.12
N LEU A 57 15.08 -8.00 -13.25
CA LEU A 57 16.07 -7.47 -14.19
C LEU A 57 15.57 -7.47 -15.63
N LEU A 58 15.00 -8.59 -16.09
CA LEU A 58 14.44 -8.69 -17.44
C LEU A 58 13.33 -7.66 -17.64
N GLN A 59 12.41 -7.56 -16.69
CA GLN A 59 11.28 -6.65 -16.76
C GLN A 59 11.72 -5.19 -16.81
N TYR A 60 12.63 -4.79 -15.93
CA TYR A 60 13.19 -3.44 -15.90
C TYR A 60 13.91 -3.06 -17.20
N GLN A 61 14.63 -4.00 -17.81
CA GLN A 61 15.33 -3.76 -19.07
C GLN A 61 14.41 -3.77 -20.30
N SER A 62 13.25 -4.39 -20.19
CA SER A 62 12.33 -4.59 -21.33
C SER A 62 11.38 -3.41 -21.55
N TYR A 63 11.10 -2.61 -20.52
CA TYR A 63 10.07 -1.57 -20.58
C TYR A 63 10.63 -0.19 -20.19
N PRO A 64 10.32 0.88 -20.96
CA PRO A 64 10.70 2.25 -20.62
C PRO A 64 9.73 2.93 -19.64
N THR A 65 8.78 2.18 -19.06
CA THR A 65 7.70 2.67 -18.17
C THR A 65 7.82 2.04 -16.79
N GLU A 66 7.31 2.73 -15.77
CA GLU A 66 7.25 2.18 -14.41
C GLU A 66 6.32 0.97 -14.41
N PHE A 67 6.76 -0.17 -13.89
CA PHE A 67 5.88 -1.32 -13.64
C PHE A 67 5.49 -1.38 -12.17
N LEU A 68 4.44 -2.13 -11.85
CA LEU A 68 4.08 -2.49 -10.47
C LEU A 68 3.78 -3.98 -10.41
N GLY A 69 4.21 -4.63 -9.33
CA GLY A 69 4.01 -6.05 -9.12
C GLY A 69 3.83 -6.41 -7.66
N CYS A 70 3.28 -7.59 -7.45
CA CYS A 70 3.05 -8.18 -6.14
C CYS A 70 4.27 -9.02 -5.75
N MET A 71 4.88 -8.71 -4.61
CA MET A 71 5.88 -9.59 -4.01
C MET A 71 5.17 -10.65 -3.17
N ILE A 72 5.41 -11.90 -3.50
CA ILE A 72 4.80 -13.05 -2.85
C ILE A 72 5.90 -13.82 -2.13
N GLY A 73 5.59 -14.47 -1.00
CA GLY A 73 6.52 -15.34 -0.27
C GLY A 73 7.15 -16.50 -1.08
N ALA A 74 6.76 -16.64 -2.35
CA ALA A 74 7.37 -17.37 -3.47
C ALA A 74 6.92 -16.71 -4.80
N PRO A 75 7.67 -16.79 -5.92
CA PRO A 75 8.05 -15.67 -6.82
C PRO A 75 6.98 -14.63 -7.18
N ALA A 76 7.43 -13.36 -7.24
CA ALA A 76 6.66 -12.18 -7.59
C ALA A 76 6.18 -12.19 -9.06
N ASP A 77 4.92 -11.81 -9.29
CA ASP A 77 4.40 -11.53 -10.63
C ASP A 77 4.24 -10.01 -10.83
N VAL A 78 4.56 -9.57 -12.04
CA VAL A 78 4.56 -8.17 -12.45
C VAL A 78 3.80 -8.10 -13.77
N ASP A 79 2.67 -7.38 -13.81
CA ASP A 79 1.96 -7.11 -15.05
C ASP A 79 2.42 -5.77 -15.65
N PRO A 80 3.20 -5.75 -16.75
CA PRO A 80 3.59 -4.52 -17.43
C PRO A 80 2.43 -3.74 -18.08
N GLY A 81 1.28 -4.38 -18.33
CA GLY A 81 0.23 -3.84 -19.21
C GLY A 81 -0.39 -2.51 -18.74
N GLU A 82 -0.34 -2.23 -17.44
CA GLU A 82 -0.99 -1.08 -16.80
C GLU A 82 0.00 0.03 -16.38
N SER A 83 1.22 -0.01 -16.93
CA SER A 83 2.35 0.88 -16.62
C SER A 83 2.22 2.26 -17.26
N THR A 84 2.47 3.35 -16.52
CA THR A 84 2.65 4.69 -17.11
C THR A 84 4.09 5.20 -16.93
N ALA A 85 4.44 6.29 -17.62
CA ALA A 85 5.79 6.83 -17.58
C ALA A 85 6.18 7.50 -16.25
N THR A 86 5.22 7.82 -15.37
CA THR A 86 5.46 8.66 -14.18
C THR A 86 4.71 8.24 -12.92
N SER A 87 3.91 7.20 -12.98
CA SER A 87 3.22 6.63 -11.82
C SER A 87 2.61 5.29 -12.16
N VAL A 88 2.66 4.35 -11.24
CA VAL A 88 1.78 3.18 -11.26
C VAL A 88 0.86 3.22 -10.06
N VAL A 89 -0.45 3.15 -10.32
CA VAL A 89 -1.48 3.06 -9.29
C VAL A 89 -2.15 1.69 -9.45
N PRO A 90 -2.08 0.80 -8.45
CA PRO A 90 -2.77 -0.48 -8.53
C PRO A 90 -4.28 -0.26 -8.62
N GLN A 91 -4.94 -0.86 -9.62
CA GLN A 91 -6.40 -0.79 -9.80
C GLN A 91 -7.15 -1.76 -8.88
N GLN A 92 -6.46 -2.79 -8.39
CA GLN A 92 -6.98 -3.82 -7.49
C GLN A 92 -5.87 -4.30 -6.55
N THR A 93 -6.23 -4.99 -5.47
CA THR A 93 -5.23 -5.59 -4.56
C THR A 93 -4.59 -6.83 -5.17
N CYS A 94 -3.44 -7.27 -4.65
CA CYS A 94 -2.83 -8.54 -5.05
C CYS A 94 -3.77 -9.72 -4.80
N GLU A 95 -4.50 -9.69 -3.69
CA GLU A 95 -5.48 -10.71 -3.33
C GLU A 95 -6.66 -10.74 -4.30
N ASP A 96 -7.14 -9.58 -4.73
CA ASP A 96 -8.20 -9.48 -5.75
C ASP A 96 -7.71 -9.98 -7.13
N ALA A 97 -6.39 -9.90 -7.40
CA ALA A 97 -5.75 -10.50 -8.56
C ALA A 97 -5.53 -12.02 -8.43
N GLY A 98 -5.93 -12.64 -7.31
CA GLY A 98 -5.83 -14.07 -7.07
C GLY A 98 -4.52 -14.51 -6.40
N TRP A 99 -3.68 -13.57 -5.97
CA TRP A 99 -2.46 -13.88 -5.23
C TRP A 99 -2.76 -14.14 -3.75
N ALA A 100 -1.96 -15.01 -3.14
CA ALA A 100 -2.01 -15.29 -1.72
C ALA A 100 -0.60 -15.18 -1.12
N ASN A 101 -0.51 -14.87 0.16
CA ASN A 101 0.77 -14.68 0.87
C ASN A 101 1.61 -13.52 0.30
N THR A 102 0.95 -12.43 -0.08
CA THR A 102 1.60 -11.19 -0.49
C THR A 102 2.41 -10.61 0.67
N VAL A 103 3.71 -10.42 0.45
CA VAL A 103 4.64 -9.84 1.43
C VAL A 103 4.91 -8.37 1.17
N GLY A 104 4.57 -7.86 -0.01
CA GLY A 104 4.79 -6.48 -0.38
C GLY A 104 4.42 -6.17 -1.82
N MET A 105 4.64 -4.91 -2.20
CA MET A 105 4.61 -4.44 -3.59
C MET A 105 6.00 -4.08 -4.06
N ILE A 106 6.24 -4.17 -5.36
CA ILE A 106 7.44 -3.64 -5.99
C ILE A 106 7.10 -2.87 -7.26
N HIS A 107 7.63 -1.66 -7.42
CA HIS A 107 7.58 -0.92 -8.68
C HIS A 107 8.96 -0.57 -9.20
N SER A 108 9.06 -0.07 -10.43
CA SER A 108 10.33 0.38 -11.00
C SER A 108 10.34 1.87 -11.28
N HIS A 109 11.53 2.48 -11.16
CA HIS A 109 11.82 3.76 -11.77
C HIS A 109 12.74 3.51 -12.98
N PRO A 110 12.27 3.54 -14.23
CA PRO A 110 13.03 3.08 -15.41
C PRO A 110 14.40 3.74 -15.63
N GLY A 111 14.57 4.97 -15.16
CA GLY A 111 15.86 5.66 -15.21
C GLY A 111 16.78 5.37 -14.01
N GLY A 112 16.30 4.69 -12.98
CA GLY A 112 17.03 4.45 -11.73
C GLY A 112 17.32 5.73 -10.94
N GLN A 113 16.68 6.84 -11.31
CA GLN A 113 16.78 8.10 -10.59
C GLN A 113 15.56 8.32 -9.69
N ARG A 114 15.70 9.25 -8.74
CA ARG A 114 14.63 9.67 -7.83
C ARG A 114 14.01 8.53 -7.01
N CYS A 115 14.82 7.53 -6.70
CA CYS A 115 14.44 6.45 -5.81
C CYS A 115 14.64 6.89 -4.37
N PHE A 116 13.56 7.29 -3.70
CA PHE A 116 13.56 7.63 -2.29
C PHE A 116 12.13 7.72 -1.77
N TYR A 117 11.88 7.23 -0.56
CA TYR A 117 10.59 7.38 0.13
C TYR A 117 10.46 8.73 0.83
N SER A 118 11.58 9.40 1.12
CA SER A 118 11.62 10.76 1.62
C SER A 118 12.61 11.59 0.81
N PHE A 119 12.32 12.87 0.58
CA PHE A 119 13.24 13.72 -0.18
C PHE A 119 14.63 13.73 0.49
N PRO A 120 15.73 13.54 -0.27
CA PRO A 120 17.06 13.41 0.29
C PRO A 120 17.42 14.55 1.25
N GLY A 121 17.89 14.19 2.45
CA GLY A 121 18.24 15.15 3.51
C GLY A 121 17.05 15.74 4.27
N THR A 122 15.83 15.21 4.09
CA THR A 122 14.61 15.70 4.74
C THR A 122 13.77 14.56 5.31
N GLN A 123 12.71 14.92 6.05
CA GLN A 123 11.64 14.00 6.47
C GLN A 123 10.36 14.18 5.64
N VAL A 124 10.45 14.87 4.50
CA VAL A 124 9.29 15.12 3.64
C VAL A 124 9.03 13.88 2.82
N ALA A 125 7.87 13.24 3.03
CA ALA A 125 7.44 12.05 2.33
C ALA A 125 7.23 12.30 0.82
N THR A 126 7.54 11.31 -0.01
CA THR A 126 7.23 11.29 -1.44
C THR A 126 5.87 10.67 -1.73
N SER A 127 5.48 10.67 -3.01
CA SER A 127 4.34 9.90 -3.50
C SER A 127 4.50 8.40 -3.21
N ASP A 128 5.71 7.85 -3.34
CA ASP A 128 5.98 6.42 -3.08
C ASP A 128 5.67 6.06 -1.62
N TRP A 129 6.11 6.91 -0.68
CA TRP A 129 5.80 6.73 0.74
C TRP A 129 4.30 6.81 1.02
N HIS A 130 3.62 7.78 0.39
CA HIS A 130 2.17 7.91 0.56
C HIS A 130 1.42 6.69 0.02
N SER A 131 1.80 6.20 -1.16
CA SER A 131 1.25 4.97 -1.73
C SER A 131 1.47 3.77 -0.82
N PHE A 132 2.68 3.59 -0.27
CA PHE A 132 2.96 2.52 0.70
C PHE A 132 2.11 2.63 1.97
N ALA A 133 1.93 3.84 2.51
CA ALA A 133 1.14 4.07 3.71
C ALA A 133 -0.34 3.67 3.54
N LEU A 134 -0.85 3.67 2.30
CA LEU A 134 -2.24 3.29 1.98
C LEU A 134 -2.43 1.78 1.78
N GLN A 135 -1.35 1.04 1.52
CA GLN A 135 -1.42 -0.40 1.32
C GLN A 135 -1.42 -1.16 2.65
N PRO A 136 -1.88 -2.42 2.71
CA PRO A 136 -1.83 -3.24 3.92
C PRO A 136 -0.54 -4.06 4.06
N TYR A 137 0.31 -4.12 3.03
CA TYR A 137 1.45 -5.06 2.98
C TYR A 137 2.64 -4.68 3.87
N PRO A 138 3.42 -5.66 4.38
CA PRO A 138 4.57 -5.39 5.26
C PRO A 138 5.71 -4.56 4.64
N VAL A 139 5.90 -4.67 3.32
CA VAL A 139 7.02 -4.09 2.58
C VAL A 139 6.54 -3.39 1.32
N ASP A 140 7.19 -2.29 0.95
CA ASP A 140 7.18 -1.75 -0.41
C ASP A 140 8.62 -1.65 -0.92
N ALA A 141 8.80 -1.79 -2.23
CA ALA A 141 10.11 -1.80 -2.86
C ALA A 141 10.11 -1.04 -4.20
N ILE A 142 11.23 -0.38 -4.50
CA ILE A 142 11.49 0.33 -5.74
C ILE A 142 12.71 -0.28 -6.41
N MET A 143 12.54 -0.74 -7.63
CA MET A 143 13.63 -1.17 -8.50
C MET A 143 14.28 0.04 -9.17
N CYS A 144 15.57 0.22 -8.87
CA CYS A 144 16.32 1.45 -9.11
C CYS A 144 17.62 1.16 -9.86
N GLY A 145 17.49 0.67 -11.09
CA GLY A 145 18.62 0.17 -11.85
C GLY A 145 19.08 -1.19 -11.33
N ASP A 146 20.27 -1.23 -10.73
CA ASP A 146 20.94 -2.44 -10.23
C ASP A 146 20.74 -2.69 -8.73
N ARG A 147 19.86 -1.92 -8.09
CA ARG A 147 19.52 -2.03 -6.67
C ARG A 147 18.02 -1.92 -6.44
N ILE A 148 17.58 -2.49 -5.34
CA ILE A 148 16.23 -2.32 -4.80
C ILE A 148 16.32 -1.45 -3.56
N LEU A 149 15.62 -0.33 -3.59
CA LEU A 149 15.28 0.44 -2.41
C LEU A 149 14.02 -0.17 -1.80
N TRP A 150 13.93 -0.31 -0.50
CA TRP A 150 12.71 -0.82 0.13
C TRP A 150 12.48 -0.18 1.49
N ILE A 151 11.22 -0.20 1.92
CA ILE A 151 10.78 0.32 3.21
C ILE A 151 9.86 -0.68 3.89
N GLY A 152 10.04 -0.86 5.19
CA GLY A 152 9.16 -1.65 6.04
C GLY A 152 8.18 -0.80 6.82
N ARG A 153 7.34 -1.45 7.63
CA ARG A 153 6.44 -0.76 8.57
C ARG A 153 7.13 -0.02 9.71
N ASP A 154 8.45 -0.13 9.83
CA ASP A 154 9.26 0.72 10.70
C ASP A 154 9.73 2.01 10.04
N LEU A 155 9.35 2.23 8.77
CA LEU A 155 9.63 3.43 7.99
C LEU A 155 11.12 3.71 7.78
N LEU A 156 11.95 2.68 7.94
CA LEU A 156 13.38 2.76 7.65
C LEU A 156 13.63 2.31 6.22
N GLU A 157 14.06 3.26 5.40
CA GLU A 157 14.52 3.00 4.04
C GLU A 157 15.83 2.20 4.06
N GLN A 158 15.86 1.13 3.27
CA GLN A 158 16.97 0.19 3.16
C GLN A 158 17.25 -0.13 1.68
N GLN A 159 18.45 -0.62 1.38
CA GLN A 159 18.87 -0.93 0.02
C GLN A 159 19.47 -2.32 -0.07
N GLU A 160 19.12 -3.05 -1.12
CA GLU A 160 19.65 -4.36 -1.45
C GLU A 160 20.14 -4.37 -2.90
N PRO A 161 21.35 -4.87 -3.19
CA PRO A 161 21.80 -5.04 -4.56
C PRO A 161 20.93 -6.09 -5.26
N LEU A 162 20.62 -5.86 -6.55
CA LEU A 162 19.88 -6.82 -7.39
C LEU A 162 20.80 -7.90 -7.97
N GLY A 163 22.10 -7.57 -8.11
CA GLY A 163 23.16 -8.50 -8.52
C GLY A 163 23.41 -9.63 -7.53
N ALA A 164 24.21 -10.62 -7.94
CA ALA A 164 24.51 -11.79 -7.12
C ALA A 164 25.03 -11.37 -5.73
N SER A 165 24.35 -11.80 -4.67
CA SER A 165 24.90 -11.79 -3.33
C SER A 165 26.20 -12.60 -3.38
N THR A 166 27.33 -11.95 -3.08
CA THR A 166 28.57 -12.69 -2.89
C THR A 166 28.34 -13.65 -1.71
N PRO A 167 28.63 -14.95 -1.85
CA PRO A 167 28.36 -15.94 -0.81
C PRO A 167 29.14 -15.68 0.48
#